data_AF-A0A3D8GX42-F1
#
_entry.id   AF-A0A3D8GX42-F1
#
_cell.length_a   1.000
_cell.length_b   1.000
_cell.length_c   1.000
_cell.angle_alpha   90.00
_cell.angle_beta   90.00
_cell.angle_gamma   90.00
#
_symmetry.space_group_name_H-M   'P 1'
#
loop_
_entity.id
_entity.type
_entity.pdbx_description
1 polymer ?
#
loop_
_entity_poly.entity_id
_entity_poly.type
_entity_poly.pdbx_seq_one_letter_code
_entity_poly.pdbx_strand_id
1 'polypeptide(L)' 'MEGSDLNFTVTFLIVTIGWLLPIIIILRSSKTSGGEKLAWILLIIFVSWLAWIFYWLLAPIKKS' A
#
# COMPACT_ATOMS: atom_id res chain seq x y z
N MET A 1 -7.96 26.17 -15.38
CA MET A 1 -6.95 25.34 -14.68
C MET A 1 -7.62 24.18 -13.92
N GLU A 2 -8.95 24.14 -13.78
CA GLU A 2 -9.65 23.14 -12.95
C GLU A 2 -9.55 21.67 -13.41
N GLY A 3 -9.23 21.41 -14.68
CA GLY A 3 -9.18 20.04 -15.22
C GLY A 3 -8.03 19.20 -14.65
N SER A 4 -6.86 19.80 -14.38
CA SER A 4 -5.69 19.07 -13.88
C SER A 4 -5.80 18.68 -12.41
N ASP A 5 -6.39 19.56 -11.59
CA ASP A 5 -6.53 19.35 -10.15
C ASP A 5 -7.50 18.21 -9.83
N LEU A 6 -8.57 18.08 -10.63
CA LEU A 6 -9.53 16.99 -10.53
C LEU A 6 -8.88 15.64 -10.87
N ASN A 7 -8.08 15.57 -11.93
CA ASN A 7 -7.40 14.33 -12.33
C ASN A 7 -6.40 13.87 -11.27
N PHE A 8 -5.65 14.80 -10.67
CA PHE A 8 -4.73 14.48 -9.57
C PHE A 8 -5.49 13.93 -8.36
N THR A 9 -6.58 14.61 -7.96
CA THR A 9 -7.42 14.20 -6.84
C THR A 9 -8.01 12.81 -7.05
N VAL A 10 -8.58 12.54 -8.22
CA VAL A 10 -9.17 11.23 -8.56
C VAL A 10 -8.10 10.13 -8.58
N THR A 11 -6.94 10.40 -9.18
CA THR A 11 -5.83 9.43 -9.24
C THR A 11 -5.35 9.07 -7.84
N PHE A 12 -5.12 10.07 -6.98
CA PHE A 12 -4.70 9.86 -5.60
C PHE A 12 -5.73 9.03 -4.81
N LEU A 13 -7.01 9.29 -5.03
CA LEU A 13 -8.11 8.61 -4.37
C LEU A 13 -8.18 7.14 -4.81
N ILE A 14 -8.05 6.84 -6.11
CA ILE A 14 -8.00 5.46 -6.64
C ILE A 14 -6.82 4.69 -6.07
N VAL A 15 -5.62 5.30 -6.04
CA VAL A 15 -4.42 4.66 -5.49
C VAL A 15 -4.59 4.37 -3.99
N THR A 16 -5.13 5.31 -3.23
CA THR A 16 -5.38 5.15 -1.80
C THR A 16 -6.39 4.05 -1.52
N ILE A 17 -7.50 4.00 -2.26
CA ILE A 17 -8.51 2.94 -2.13
C ILE A 17 -7.92 1.58 -2.52
N GLY A 18 -7.17 1.52 -3.63
CA GLY A 18 -6.52 0.30 -4.10
C GLY A 18 -5.53 -0.25 -3.07
N TRP A 19 -4.77 0.63 -2.41
CA TRP A 19 -3.83 0.26 -1.36
C TRP A 19 -4.52 -0.19 -0.05
N LEU A 20 -5.66 0.41 0.31
CA LEU A 20 -6.45 0.03 1.49
C LEU A 20 -7.32 -1.23 1.27
N LEU A 21 -7.62 -1.58 0.02
CA LEU A 21 -8.43 -2.74 -0.34
C LEU A 21 -8.02 -4.05 0.37
N PRO A 22 -6.74 -4.48 0.38
CA PRO A 22 -6.34 -5.70 1.07
C PRO A 22 -6.61 -5.65 2.58
N ILE A 23 -6.44 -4.48 3.21
CA ILE A 23 -6.74 -4.29 4.65
C ILE A 23 -8.24 -4.47 4.88
N ILE A 24 -9.09 -3.89 4.03
CA ILE A 24 -10.56 -4.02 4.12
C ILE A 24 -10.99 -5.49 3.92
N ILE A 25 -10.37 -6.21 2.98
CA ILE A 25 -10.65 -7.63 2.72
C ILE A 25 -10.37 -8.47 3.97
N ILE A 26 -9.23 -8.26 4.62
CA ILE A 26 -8.86 -8.98 5.85
C ILE A 26 -9.80 -8.64 7.00
N LEU A 27 -10.11 -7.35 7.17
CA LEU A 27 -11.03 -6.89 8.20
C LEU A 27 -12.43 -7.50 8.04
N ARG A 28 -12.92 -7.62 6.80
CA ARG A 28 -14.24 -8.22 6.50
C ARG A 28 -14.23 -9.75 6.50
N SER A 29 -13.08 -10.37 6.33
CA SER A 29 -12.95 -11.82 6.31
C SER A 29 -13.29 -12.43 7.69
N SER A 30 -14.14 -13.45 7.67
CA SER A 30 -14.39 -14.34 8.82
C SER A 30 -13.35 -15.45 8.94
N LYS A 31 -12.38 -15.54 8.01
CA LYS A 31 -11.36 -16.60 7.98
C LYS A 31 -10.20 -16.38 8.95
N THR A 32 -10.03 -15.17 9.47
CA THR A 32 -8.95 -14.80 10.39
C THR A 32 -9.55 -14.18 11.65
N SER A 33 -9.05 -14.50 12.84
CA SER A 33 -9.58 -13.98 14.11
C SER A 33 -8.69 -12.87 14.70
N GLY A 34 -9.18 -12.18 15.75
CA GLY A 34 -8.64 -10.93 16.32
C GLY A 34 -7.14 -10.67 16.16
N GLY A 35 -6.28 -11.51 16.75
CA GLY A 35 -4.83 -11.34 16.69
C GLY A 35 -4.21 -11.63 15.31
N GLU A 36 -4.76 -12.60 14.57
CA GLU A 36 -4.31 -12.94 13.22
C GLU A 36 -4.61 -11.80 12.25
N LYS A 37 -5.75 -11.12 12.38
CA LYS A 37 -6.08 -9.93 11.58
C LYS A 37 -5.03 -8.84 11.75
N LEU A 38 -4.61 -8.57 13.00
CA LEU A 38 -3.59 -7.56 13.28
C LEU A 38 -2.23 -7.95 12.67
N ALA A 39 -1.85 -9.22 12.74
CA ALA A 39 -0.62 -9.71 12.13
C ALA A 39 -0.63 -9.53 10.59
N TRP A 40 -1.77 -9.82 9.94
CA TRP A 40 -1.92 -9.62 8.50
C TRP A 40 -1.88 -8.15 8.08
N ILE A 41 -2.54 -7.27 8.84
CA ILE A 41 -2.51 -5.82 8.57
C ILE A 41 -1.09 -5.29 8.76
N LEU A 42 -0.41 -5.68 9.82
CA LEU A 42 0.98 -5.31 10.07
C LEU A 42 1.89 -5.78 8.94
N LEU A 43 1.72 -7.01 8.47
CA LEU A 43 2.48 -7.57 7.35
C LEU A 43 2.29 -6.77 6.04
N ILE A 44 1.05 -6.37 5.71
CA ILE A 44 0.79 -5.57 4.50
C ILE A 44 1.48 -4.21 4.58
N ILE A 45 1.41 -3.54 5.73
CA ILE A 45 2.08 -2.26 5.96
C ILE A 45 3.58 -2.43 5.86
N PHE A 46 4.13 -3.48 6.49
CA PHE A 46 5.56 -3.75 6.49
C PHE A 46 6.08 -4.03 5.09
N VAL A 47 5.45 -4.94 4.35
CA VAL A 47 5.88 -5.29 2.98
C VAL A 47 5.73 -4.09 2.04
N SER A 48 4.64 -3.32 2.14
CA SER A 48 4.45 -2.12 1.29
C SER A 48 5.53 -1.07 1.51
N TRP A 49 5.88 -0.81 2.77
CA TRP A 49 6.86 0.21 3.12
C TRP A 49 8.30 -0.26 2.91
N LEU A 50 8.58 -1.52 3.25
CA LEU A 50 9.93 -2.09 3.19
C LEU A 50 10.33 -2.48 1.76
N ALA A 51 9.38 -2.69 0.84
CA ALA A 51 9.66 -2.81 -0.59
C ALA A 51 10.42 -1.59 -1.15
N TRP A 52 10.16 -0.39 -0.63
CA TRP A 52 10.87 0.82 -1.06
C TRP A 52 12.30 0.87 -0.53
N ILE A 53 12.50 0.44 0.71
CA ILE A 53 13.83 0.31 1.32
C ILE A 53 14.65 -0.75 0.57
N PHE A 54 14.05 -1.89 0.24
CA PHE A 54 14.69 -2.91 -0.59
C PHE A 54 14.97 -2.42 -2.00
N TYR A 55 14.10 -1.62 -2.61
CA TYR A 55 14.40 -0.97 -3.88
C TYR A 55 15.66 -0.11 -3.78
N TRP A 56 15.83 0.70 -2.73
CA TRP A 56 17.06 1.46 -2.53
C TRP A 56 18.31 0.59 -2.29
N LEU A 57 18.14 -0.55 -1.60
CA LEU A 57 19.23 -1.47 -1.30
C LEU A 57 19.65 -2.32 -2.52
N LEU A 58 18.66 -2.78 -3.30
CA LEU A 58 18.82 -3.67 -4.45
C LEU A 58 19.05 -2.91 -5.75
N ALA A 59 18.51 -1.70 -5.89
CA ALA A 59 18.78 -0.86 -7.04
C ALA A 59 20.29 -0.57 -7.05
N PRO A 60 21.04 -1.12 -8.01
CA PRO A 60 22.46 -0.85 -8.08
C PRO A 60 22.64 0.64 -8.35
N ILE A 61 23.34 1.34 -7.45
CA ILE A 61 23.82 2.69 -7.70
C ILE A 61 24.96 2.55 -8.71
N LYS A 62 24.63 2.36 -10.00
CA LYS A 62 25.62 2.51 -11.06
C LYS A 62 26.05 3.98 -11.05
N LYS A 63 27.22 4.23 -10.47
CA LYS A 63 27.95 5.47 -10.67
C LYS A 63 28.32 5.51 -12.15
N SER A 64 27.77 6.49 -12.87
CA SER A 64 28.39 7.02 -14.07
C SER A 64 28.80 8.45 -13.80
#